data_AF-A0A930V1U5-F1
#
_entry.id   AF-A0A930V1U5-F1
#
_cell.length_a   1.000
_cell.length_b   1.000
_cell.length_c   1.000
_cell.angle_alpha   90.00
_cell.angle_beta   90.00
_cell.angle_gamma   90.00
#
_symmetry.space_group_name_H-M   'P 1'
#
loop_
_entity.id
_entity.type
_entity.pdbx_description
1 polymer ?
#
loop_
_entity_poly.entity_id
_entity_poly.type
_entity_poly.pdbx_seq_one_letter_code
_entity_poly.pdbx_strand_id
1 'polypeptide(L)' 'MPRSLVGLLVGLLLTLAITTEGFLGLLLAIVLGGGGLVVGRYLEGDVDLDALRGGGRRD' A
#
# COMPACT_ATOMS: atom_id res chain seq x y z
N MET A 1 -7.35 15.29 -6.51
CA MET A 1 -5.96 15.56 -6.09
C MET A 1 -5.00 14.83 -7.03
N PRO A 2 -3.86 15.43 -7.41
CA PRO A 2 -2.88 14.76 -8.26
C PRO A 2 -2.27 13.55 -7.53
N ARG A 3 -2.16 12.42 -8.23
CA ARG A 3 -1.67 11.14 -7.68
C ARG A 3 -0.23 11.24 -7.15
N SER A 4 0.56 12.14 -7.71
CA SER A 4 1.90 12.49 -7.25
C SER A 4 1.92 13.08 -5.83
N LEU A 5 0.90 13.82 -5.44
CA LEU A 5 0.80 14.44 -4.11
C LEU A 5 0.40 13.41 -3.05
N VAL A 6 -0.41 12.42 -3.44
CA VAL A 6 -0.72 11.26 -2.59
C VAL A 6 0.53 10.42 -2.34
N GLY A 7 1.31 10.11 -3.38
CA GLY A 7 2.57 9.40 -3.23
C GLY A 7 3.59 10.14 -2.36
N LEU A 8 3.68 11.48 -2.52
CA LEU A 8 4.57 12.33 -1.72
C LEU A 8 4.17 12.34 -0.25
N LEU A 9 2.88 12.51 0.07
CA LEU A 9 2.40 12.48 1.45
C LEU A 9 2.61 11.11 2.10
N VAL A 10 2.30 10.02 1.39
CA VAL A 10 2.51 8.66 1.91
C VAL A 10 4.00 8.41 2.20
N GLY A 11 4.90 8.79 1.28
CA GLY A 11 6.34 8.63 1.47
C GLY A 11 6.91 9.49 2.61
N LEU A 12 6.41 10.71 2.76
CA LEU A 12 6.83 11.63 3.82
C LEU A 12 6.39 11.12 5.21
N LEU A 13 5.13 10.73 5.35
CA LEU A 13 4.61 10.19 6.61
C LEU A 13 5.30 8.88 7.00
N LEU A 14 5.56 8.01 6.03
CA LEU A 14 6.28 6.75 6.26
C LEU A 14 7.72 6.99 6.72
N THR A 15 8.42 7.93 6.10
CA THR A 15 9.79 8.28 6.48
C THR A 15 9.84 8.84 7.91
N LEU A 16 8.88 9.69 8.29
CA LEU A 16 8.80 10.18 9.67
C LEU A 16 8.55 9.04 10.66
N ALA A 17 7.60 8.15 10.38
CA ALA A 17 7.27 7.01 11.23
C ALA A 17 8.47 6.06 11.43
N ILE A 18 9.30 5.87 10.40
CA ILE A 18 10.52 5.05 10.50
C ILE A 18 11.60 5.75 11.33
N THR A 19 11.79 7.06 11.11
CA THR A 19 12.96 7.78 11.65
C THR A 19 12.81 8.09 13.15
N THR A 20 11.58 8.14 13.66
CA THR A 20 11.30 8.57 15.03
C THR A 20 11.18 7.44 16.05
N GLU A 21 11.17 6.18 15.63
CA GLU A 21 10.63 5.10 16.46
C GLU A 21 11.62 3.94 16.67
N GLY A 22 11.75 3.46 17.92
CA GLY A 22 12.55 2.29 18.32
C GLY A 22 11.91 0.95 17.89
N PHE A 23 11.89 -0.11 18.74
CA PHE A 23 11.25 -1.39 18.37
C PHE A 23 9.77 -1.25 17.94
N LEU A 24 9.03 -0.31 18.54
CA LEU A 24 7.67 0.04 18.11
C LEU A 24 7.64 0.67 16.71
N GLY A 25 8.74 1.30 16.28
CA GLY A 25 8.96 1.82 14.94
C GLY A 25 9.11 0.77 13.87
N LEU A 26 9.77 -0.33 14.21
CA LEU A 26 9.80 -1.51 13.34
C LEU A 26 8.38 -2.03 13.12
N LEU A 27 7.58 -2.13 14.18
CA LEU A 27 6.20 -2.61 14.10
C LEU A 27 5.30 -1.64 13.31
N LEU A 28 5.44 -0.34 13.57
CA LEU A 28 4.76 0.71 12.81
C LEU A 28 5.18 0.73 11.34
N ALA A 29 6.46 0.54 11.03
CA ALA A 29 6.97 0.48 9.67
C ALA A 29 6.42 -0.74 8.91
N ILE A 30 6.26 -1.88 9.58
CA ILE A 30 5.62 -3.07 8.97
C ILE A 30 4.14 -2.79 8.68
N VAL A 31 3.41 -2.20 9.62
CA VAL A 31 1.98 -1.89 9.44
C VAL A 31 1.78 -0.82 8.38
N LEU A 32 2.58 0.25 8.39
CA LEU A 32 2.45 1.38 7.48
C LEU A 32 3.00 1.05 6.08
N GLY A 33 4.10 0.30 6.01
CA GLY A 33 4.65 -0.23 4.77
C GLY A 33 3.72 -1.26 4.13
N GLY A 34 3.22 -2.23 4.90
CA GLY A 34 2.24 -3.21 4.43
C GLY A 34 0.92 -2.56 4.02
N GLY A 35 0.40 -1.62 4.82
CA GLY A 35 -0.79 -0.85 4.50
C GLY A 35 -0.63 0.01 3.25
N GLY A 36 0.50 0.70 3.10
CA GLY A 36 0.84 1.45 1.89
C GLY A 36 0.97 0.57 0.65
N LEU A 37 1.45 -0.67 0.79
CA LEU A 37 1.51 -1.66 -0.29
C LEU A 37 0.11 -2.12 -0.71
N VAL A 38 -0.77 -2.43 0.25
CA VAL A 38 -2.16 -2.83 -0.01
C VAL A 38 -2.94 -1.70 -0.66
N VAL A 39 -2.82 -0.48 -0.13
CA VAL A 39 -3.47 0.71 -0.67
C VAL A 39 -2.91 1.05 -2.05
N GLY A 40 -1.59 0.96 -2.24
CA GLY A 40 -0.95 1.15 -3.55
C GLY A 40 -1.48 0.16 -4.59
N ARG A 41 -1.51 -1.14 -4.27
CA ARG A 41 -2.10 -2.19 -5.12
C ARG A 41 -3.56 -1.93 -5.45
N TYR A 42 -4.34 -1.44 -4.48
CA TYR A 42 -5.75 -1.10 -4.67
C TYR A 42 -5.93 0.11 -5.60
N LEU A 43 -5.08 1.14 -5.48
CA LEU A 43 -5.13 2.33 -6.34
C LEU A 43 -4.58 2.08 -7.74
N GLU A 44 -3.62 1.18 -7.90
CA GLU A 44 -3.07 0.77 -9.20
C GLU A 44 -4.13 0.08 -10.07
N GLY A 45 -5.26 -0.36 -9.49
CA GLY A 45 -6.25 -1.21 -10.16
C GLY A 45 -5.73 -2.62 -10.43
N ASP A 46 -4.57 -2.97 -9.86
CA ASP A 46 -3.84 -4.23 -10.02
C ASP A 46 -4.16 -5.23 -8.89
N VAL A 47 -5.11 -4.91 -8.00
CA VAL A 47 -5.90 -5.97 -7.39
C VAL A 47 -6.77 -6.52 -8.52
N ASP A 48 -6.16 -7.39 -9.31
CA ASP A 48 -6.83 -8.29 -10.22
C ASP A 48 -7.68 -9.25 -9.38
N LEU A 49 -8.82 -8.73 -8.91
CA LEU A 49 -9.89 -9.53 -8.33
C LEU A 49 -10.38 -10.57 -9.37
N ASP A 50 -10.05 -10.41 -10.66
CA ASP A 50 -10.35 -11.34 -11.74
C ASP A 50 -9.41 -12.55 -11.74
N ALA A 51 -8.12 -12.39 -11.42
CA ALA A 51 -7.17 -13.50 -11.25
C ALA A 51 -7.53 -14.43 -10.07
N LEU A 52 -8.14 -13.88 -9.01
CA LEU A 52 -8.69 -14.66 -7.90
C LEU A 52 -10.11 -15.20 -8.17
N ARG A 53 -10.78 -14.76 -9.25
CA ARG A 53 -12.13 -15.16 -9.65
C ARG A 53 -12.12 -16.18 -10.79
N GLY A 54 -11.14 -17.08 -10.78
CA GLY A 54 -11.15 -18.28 -11.64
C GLY A 54 -12.48 -19.03 -11.49
N GLY A 55 -13.38 -18.88 -12.47
CA GLY A 55 -14.74 -19.38 -12.33
C GLY A 55 -15.69 -19.18 -13.52
N GLY A 56 -15.24 -19.45 -14.74
CA GLY A 56 -16.08 -20.08 -15.76
C GLY A 56 -16.77 -19.20 -16.81
N ARG A 57 -16.19 -19.17 -18.03
CA ARG A 57 -16.90 -19.34 -19.32
C ARG A 57 -15.83 -19.51 -20.42
N ARG A 58 -15.43 -20.74 -20.79
CA ARG A 58 -15.88 -21.41 -22.03
C ARG A 58 -16.97 -20.60 -22.74
N ASP A 59 -16.60 -19.85 -23.78
CA ASP A 59 -17.09 -19.92 -25.17
C ASP A 59 -16.36 -18.84 -25.99
#